data_AF-A0A2K3PPS9-F1
#
_entry.id   AF-A0A2K3PPS9-F1
#
_cell.length_a   1.000
_cell.length_b   1.000
_cell.length_c   1.000
_cell.angle_alpha   90.00
_cell.angle_beta   90.00
_cell.angle_gamma   90.00
#
_symmetry.space_group_name_H-M   'P 1'
#
loop_
_entity.id
_entity.type
_entity.pdbx_description
1 polymer ?
#
loop_
_entity_poly.entity_id
_entity_poly.type
_entity_poly.pdbx_seq_one_letter_code
_entity_poly.pdbx_strand_id
1 'polypeptide(L)'
;MPMVALFAKLQQLATVAGDVLQGKDKIHKILLARLTETVVMWLSDEQEFWGVLEDKSAPLLPVGLHQLILDMHFTVEIARFAGYPSRHIHQIASAIIARALRTFSARGINAQPQSALPADEWFVETAKSAINKLLLGASGSETSDIDEDHIIVHDEVVSDSDTVSSLSTMDSTESFASASMAELDSPSNLSDPDN
;
A
#
# COMPACT_ATOMS: atom_id res chain seq x y z
N MET A 1 -5.01 6.45 10.97
CA MET A 1 -4.69 5.01 11.12
C MET A 1 -3.58 4.65 10.15
N PRO A 2 -2.53 3.93 10.58
CA PRO A 2 -1.37 3.59 9.77
C PRO A 2 -1.72 2.87 8.46
N MET A 3 -2.52 1.80 8.50
CA MET A 3 -2.86 1.05 7.27
C MET A 3 -3.75 1.84 6.32
N VAL A 4 -4.63 2.71 6.83
CA VAL A 4 -5.42 3.63 5.98
C VAL A 4 -4.50 4.60 5.24
N ALA A 5 -3.51 5.19 5.94
CA ALA A 5 -2.56 6.11 5.33
C ALA A 5 -1.65 5.41 4.32
N LEU A 6 -1.17 4.20 4.65
CA LEU A 6 -0.40 3.37 3.74
C LEU A 6 -1.20 3.04 2.48
N PHE A 7 -2.43 2.56 2.63
CA PHE A 7 -3.28 2.22 1.49
C PHE A 7 -3.60 3.46 0.63
N ALA A 8 -3.81 4.64 1.23
CA ALA A 8 -3.94 5.89 0.46
C ALA A 8 -2.69 6.18 -0.40
N LYS A 9 -1.49 5.91 0.13
CA LYS A 9 -0.23 6.04 -0.63
C LYS A 9 -0.08 4.97 -1.72
N LEU A 10 -0.46 3.73 -1.43
CA LEU A 10 -0.49 2.66 -2.43
C LEU A 10 -1.49 2.96 -3.57
N GLN A 11 -2.63 3.57 -3.24
CA GLN A 11 -3.61 4.04 -4.22
C GLN A 11 -3.02 5.14 -5.11
N GLN A 12 -2.34 6.13 -4.53
CA GLN A 12 -1.64 7.18 -5.30
C GLN A 12 -0.61 6.58 -6.25
N LEU A 13 0.22 5.64 -5.77
CA LEU A 13 1.20 4.94 -6.61
C LEU A 13 0.53 4.15 -7.74
N ALA A 14 -0.57 3.44 -7.44
CA ALA A 14 -1.31 2.66 -8.42
C ALA A 14 -1.97 3.55 -9.50
N THR A 15 -2.45 4.74 -9.14
CA THR A 15 -2.95 5.74 -10.09
C THR A 15 -1.84 6.19 -11.03
N VAL A 16 -0.70 6.64 -10.51
CA VAL A 16 0.45 7.07 -11.34
C VAL A 16 0.92 5.94 -12.26
N ALA A 17 0.99 4.72 -11.75
CA ALA A 17 1.34 3.55 -12.57
C ALA A 17 0.30 3.27 -13.67
N GLY A 18 -0.99 3.49 -13.40
CA GLY A 18 -2.05 3.37 -14.40
C GLY A 18 -1.93 4.39 -15.53
N ASP A 19 -1.63 5.65 -15.19
CA ASP A 19 -1.48 6.75 -16.16
C ASP A 19 -0.28 6.53 -17.10
N VAL A 20 0.82 5.99 -16.57
CA VAL A 20 2.02 5.63 -17.35
C VAL A 20 1.77 4.39 -18.23
N LEU A 21 1.00 3.43 -17.74
CA LEU A 21 0.74 2.14 -18.41
C LEU A 21 -0.54 2.15 -19.26
N GLN A 22 -0.71 3.20 -20.06
CA GLN A 22 -1.90 3.44 -20.89
C GLN A 22 -2.43 2.16 -21.57
N GLY A 23 -3.72 1.86 -21.39
CA GLY A 23 -4.40 0.70 -21.98
C GLY A 23 -4.37 -0.59 -21.14
N LYS A 24 -3.82 -0.56 -19.92
CA LYS A 24 -3.78 -1.73 -19.01
C LYS A 24 -4.54 -1.48 -17.71
N ASP A 25 -5.82 -1.11 -17.82
CA ASP A 25 -6.72 -0.75 -16.71
C ASP A 25 -6.84 -1.81 -15.59
N LYS A 26 -6.40 -3.04 -15.82
CA LYS A 26 -6.40 -4.09 -14.78
C LYS A 26 -5.14 -4.07 -13.91
N ILE A 27 -4.04 -3.47 -14.38
CA ILE A 27 -2.75 -3.51 -13.69
C ILE A 27 -2.82 -2.77 -12.36
N HIS A 28 -3.44 -1.60 -12.29
CA HIS A 28 -3.49 -0.82 -11.06
C HIS A 28 -4.16 -1.59 -9.89
N LYS A 29 -5.18 -2.41 -10.19
CA LYS A 29 -5.92 -3.25 -9.23
C LYS A 29 -5.09 -4.45 -8.84
N ILE A 30 -4.43 -5.10 -9.80
CA ILE A 30 -3.52 -6.22 -9.52
C ILE A 30 -2.34 -5.76 -8.67
N LEU A 31 -1.75 -4.61 -9.01
CA LEU A 31 -0.65 -4.02 -8.28
C LEU A 31 -1.07 -3.71 -6.84
N LEU A 32 -2.22 -3.06 -6.64
CA LEU A 32 -2.71 -2.72 -5.31
C LEU A 32 -3.05 -3.96 -4.47
N ALA A 33 -3.62 -4.99 -5.10
CA ALA A 33 -3.86 -6.28 -4.45
C ALA A 33 -2.55 -6.93 -3.99
N ARG A 34 -1.54 -6.99 -4.87
CA ARG A 34 -0.23 -7.59 -4.57
C ARG A 34 0.55 -6.80 -3.53
N LEU A 35 0.60 -5.48 -3.63
CA LEU A 35 1.27 -4.65 -2.62
C LEU A 35 0.62 -4.79 -1.24
N THR A 36 -0.72 -4.84 -1.18
CA THR A 36 -1.44 -5.07 0.09
C THR A 36 -1.09 -6.44 0.67
N GLU A 37 -1.13 -7.49 -0.15
CA GLU A 37 -0.75 -8.85 0.26
C GLU A 37 0.69 -8.92 0.76
N THR A 38 1.63 -8.34 0.01
CA THR A 38 3.06 -8.33 0.36
C THR A 38 3.33 -7.63 1.68
N VAL A 39 2.73 -6.45 1.92
CA VAL A 39 2.92 -5.73 3.19
C VAL A 39 2.46 -6.55 4.39
N VAL A 40 1.31 -7.21 4.26
CA VAL A 40 0.68 -7.95 5.36
C VAL A 40 1.44 -9.25 5.64
N MET A 41 1.87 -9.94 4.58
CA MET A 41 2.72 -11.13 4.68
C MET A 41 4.10 -10.80 5.26
N TRP A 42 4.71 -9.70 4.82
CA TRP A 42 5.97 -9.24 5.40
C TRP A 42 5.81 -8.94 6.89
N LEU A 43 4.77 -8.19 7.27
CA LEU A 43 4.51 -7.86 8.67
C LEU A 43 4.31 -9.10 9.55
N SER A 44 3.73 -10.19 9.05
CA SER A 44 3.55 -11.41 9.86
C SER A 44 4.86 -12.06 10.27
N ASP A 45 5.89 -11.94 9.43
CA ASP A 45 7.19 -12.63 9.62
C ASP A 45 8.31 -11.68 10.05
N GLU A 46 8.06 -10.37 10.12
CA GLU A 46 9.07 -9.34 10.40
C GLU A 46 9.61 -9.40 11.83
N GLN A 47 10.80 -10.00 12.00
CA GLN A 47 11.38 -10.27 13.31
C GLN A 47 11.81 -9.00 14.05
N GLU A 48 12.22 -7.94 13.36
CA GLU A 48 12.62 -6.71 14.02
C GLU A 48 11.40 -6.03 14.68
N PHE A 49 10.29 -5.98 13.95
CA PHE A 49 9.01 -5.49 14.46
C PHE A 49 8.51 -6.33 15.65
N TRP A 50 8.45 -7.65 15.48
CA TRP A 50 7.97 -8.54 16.54
C TRP A 50 8.92 -8.58 17.73
N GLY A 51 10.23 -8.48 17.52
CA GLY A 51 11.24 -8.42 18.57
C GLY A 51 11.01 -7.26 19.53
N VAL A 52 10.75 -6.06 18.99
CA VAL A 52 10.38 -4.88 19.81
C VAL A 52 9.05 -5.10 20.52
N LEU A 53 8.05 -5.66 19.82
CA LEU A 53 6.73 -5.91 20.40
C LEU A 53 6.74 -7.05 21.43
N GLU A 54 7.74 -7.93 21.43
CA GLU A 54 7.85 -9.08 22.34
C GLU A 54 8.87 -8.85 23.47
N ASP A 55 9.73 -7.82 23.34
CA ASP A 55 10.65 -7.39 24.39
C ASP A 55 9.94 -6.82 25.64
N LYS A 56 9.95 -7.61 26.71
CA LYS A 56 9.34 -7.28 28.00
C LYS A 56 9.91 -6.03 28.66
N SER A 57 11.10 -5.58 28.27
CA SER A 57 11.72 -4.35 28.80
C SER A 57 11.10 -3.07 28.23
N ALA A 58 10.53 -3.15 27.02
CA ALA A 58 9.91 -2.01 26.36
C ALA A 58 8.48 -1.77 26.89
N PRO A 59 8.13 -0.52 27.26
CA PRO A 59 6.77 -0.18 27.67
C PRO A 59 5.83 -0.23 26.47
N LEU A 60 4.87 -1.16 26.47
CA LEU A 60 3.81 -1.20 25.46
C LEU A 60 2.54 -0.53 25.97
N LEU A 61 1.95 0.28 25.11
CA LEU A 61 0.68 0.94 25.38
C LEU A 61 -0.49 0.08 24.85
N PRO A 62 -1.59 -0.07 25.61
CA PRO A 62 -2.78 -0.78 25.16
C PRO A 62 -3.35 -0.24 23.83
N VAL A 63 -3.16 1.05 23.55
CA VAL A 63 -3.60 1.68 22.30
C VAL A 63 -2.92 1.09 21.05
N GLY A 64 -1.68 0.61 21.18
CA GLY A 64 -0.96 -0.02 20.07
C GLY A 64 -1.61 -1.33 19.62
N LEU A 65 -2.08 -2.14 20.58
CA LEU A 65 -2.81 -3.37 20.30
C LEU A 65 -4.13 -3.09 19.58
N HIS A 66 -4.90 -2.12 20.09
CA HIS A 66 -6.15 -1.70 19.47
C HIS A 66 -5.93 -1.25 18.02
N GLN A 67 -4.90 -0.44 17.77
CA GLN A 67 -4.58 0.05 16.43
C GLN A 67 -4.15 -1.08 15.49
N LEU A 68 -3.30 -2.00 15.95
CA LEU A 68 -2.86 -3.14 15.14
C LEU A 68 -4.03 -4.05 14.75
N ILE A 69 -4.94 -4.36 15.69
CA ILE A 69 -6.13 -5.15 15.39
C ILE A 69 -7.00 -4.41 14.37
N LEU A 70 -7.25 -3.12 14.57
CA LEU A 70 -8.05 -2.33 13.65
C LEU A 70 -7.42 -2.23 12.25
N ASP A 71 -6.09 -2.14 12.16
CA ASP A 71 -5.33 -2.16 10.91
C ASP A 71 -5.45 -3.51 10.18
N MET A 72 -5.47 -4.63 10.91
CA MET A 72 -5.71 -5.96 10.35
C MET A 72 -7.15 -6.13 9.83
N HIS A 73 -8.15 -5.63 10.56
CA HIS A 73 -9.54 -5.60 10.07
C HIS A 73 -9.68 -4.73 8.83
N PHE A 74 -9.07 -3.53 8.83
CA PHE A 74 -9.04 -2.65 7.65
C PHE A 74 -8.50 -3.37 6.42
N THR A 75 -7.40 -4.10 6.56
CA THR A 75 -6.77 -4.84 5.47
C THR A 75 -7.69 -5.92 4.90
N VAL A 76 -8.38 -6.68 5.76
CA VAL A 76 -9.34 -7.71 5.31
C VAL A 76 -10.54 -7.08 4.61
N GLU A 77 -11.07 -5.99 5.16
CA GLU A 77 -12.22 -5.30 4.59
C GLU A 77 -11.89 -4.64 3.24
N ILE A 78 -10.71 -4.03 3.08
CA ILE A 78 -10.32 -3.43 1.80
C ILE A 78 -10.07 -4.49 0.74
N ALA A 79 -9.49 -5.64 1.11
CA ALA A 79 -9.34 -6.77 0.20
C ALA A 79 -10.70 -7.28 -0.29
N ARG A 80 -11.70 -7.37 0.60
CA ARG A 80 -13.07 -7.75 0.22
C ARG A 80 -13.72 -6.69 -0.66
N PHE A 81 -13.63 -5.42 -0.28
CA PHE A 81 -14.24 -4.30 -1.00
C PHE A 81 -13.68 -4.17 -2.43
N ALA A 82 -12.37 -4.27 -2.57
CA ALA A 82 -11.68 -4.10 -3.85
C ALA A 82 -11.69 -5.38 -4.72
N GLY A 83 -12.30 -6.46 -4.26
CA GLY A 83 -12.40 -7.73 -4.98
C GLY A 83 -11.10 -8.52 -5.06
N TYR A 84 -10.19 -8.32 -4.10
CA TYR A 84 -8.92 -9.05 -4.03
C TYR A 84 -9.12 -10.46 -3.46
N PRO A 85 -8.17 -11.39 -3.72
CA PRO A 85 -8.13 -12.66 -3.02
C PRO A 85 -8.00 -12.46 -1.49
N SER A 86 -9.14 -12.47 -0.78
CA SER A 86 -9.20 -12.07 0.63
C SER A 86 -8.97 -13.22 1.62
N ARG A 87 -9.08 -14.49 1.17
CA ARG A 87 -8.94 -15.66 2.06
C ARG A 87 -7.56 -15.72 2.70
N HIS A 88 -6.52 -15.53 1.91
CA HIS A 88 -5.14 -15.59 2.39
C HIS A 88 -4.81 -14.40 3.30
N ILE A 89 -5.19 -13.19 2.88
CA ILE A 89 -5.05 -11.97 3.68
C ILE A 89 -5.76 -12.12 5.03
N HIS A 90 -6.97 -12.68 5.06
CA HIS A 90 -7.69 -12.94 6.30
C HIS A 90 -6.96 -13.92 7.22
N GLN A 91 -6.34 -14.98 6.68
CA GLN A 91 -5.56 -15.92 7.47
C GLN A 91 -4.34 -15.24 8.11
N ILE A 92 -3.59 -14.45 7.32
CA ILE A 92 -2.41 -13.72 7.82
C ILE A 92 -2.84 -12.69 8.87
N ALA A 93 -3.86 -11.88 8.59
CA ALA A 93 -4.41 -10.90 9.52
C ALA A 93 -4.84 -11.54 10.84
N SER A 94 -5.55 -12.68 10.78
CA SER A 94 -5.96 -13.43 11.97
C SER A 94 -4.75 -13.95 12.77
N ALA A 95 -3.71 -14.42 12.09
CA ALA A 95 -2.48 -14.87 12.74
C ALA A 95 -1.75 -13.72 13.45
N ILE A 96 -1.66 -12.54 12.81
CA ILE A 96 -1.09 -11.31 13.39
C ILE A 96 -1.87 -10.90 14.64
N ILE A 97 -3.21 -10.84 14.57
CA ILE A 97 -4.08 -10.51 15.70
C ILE A 97 -3.85 -11.49 16.85
N ALA A 98 -3.88 -12.80 16.58
CA ALA A 98 -3.68 -13.82 17.60
C ALA A 98 -2.29 -13.74 18.26
N ARG A 99 -1.24 -13.45 17.48
CA ARG A 99 0.12 -13.24 18.00
C ARG A 99 0.17 -12.01 18.90
N ALA A 100 -0.36 -10.88 18.44
CA ALA A 100 -0.41 -9.64 19.22
C ALA A 100 -1.18 -9.84 20.55
N LEU A 101 -2.36 -10.46 20.50
CA LEU A 101 -3.14 -10.76 21.71
C LEU A 101 -2.34 -11.62 22.69
N ARG A 102 -1.66 -12.67 22.22
CA ARG A 102 -0.81 -13.52 23.08
C ARG A 102 0.31 -12.73 23.72
N THR A 103 0.99 -11.89 22.96
CA THR A 103 2.12 -11.06 23.43
C THR A 103 1.68 -10.05 24.50
N PHE A 104 0.55 -9.36 24.30
CA PHE A 104 0.01 -8.41 25.27
C PHE A 104 -0.55 -9.12 26.52
N SER A 105 -1.17 -10.28 26.35
CA SER A 105 -1.63 -11.13 27.47
C SER A 105 -0.47 -11.56 28.37
N ALA A 106 0.63 -12.02 27.76
CA ALA A 106 1.83 -12.45 28.49
C ALA A 106 2.52 -11.31 29.27
N ARG A 107 2.23 -10.06 28.92
CA ARG A 107 2.72 -8.85 29.61
C ARG A 107 1.76 -8.33 30.69
N GLY A 108 0.60 -8.96 30.87
CA GLY A 108 -0.42 -8.53 31.84
C GLY A 108 -1.16 -7.25 31.46
N ILE A 109 -1.04 -6.79 30.21
CA ILE A 109 -1.65 -5.53 29.75
C ILE A 109 -3.18 -5.64 29.65
N ASN A 110 -3.71 -6.86 29.56
CA ASN A 110 -5.14 -7.13 29.52
C ASN A 110 -5.86 -6.95 30.88
N ALA A 111 -5.14 -6.64 31.96
CA ALA A 111 -5.68 -6.60 33.32
C ALA A 111 -6.19 -5.21 33.77
N GLN A 112 -6.30 -4.21 32.88
CA GLN A 112 -6.80 -2.89 33.23
C GLN A 112 -8.31 -2.76 32.91
N PRO A 113 -9.18 -2.35 33.85
CA PRO A 113 -10.62 -2.21 33.61
C PRO A 113 -11.02 -1.22 32.50
N GLN A 114 -10.10 -0.31 32.13
CA GLN A 114 -10.26 0.69 31.06
C GLN A 114 -9.72 0.20 29.71
N SER A 115 -9.14 -1.00 29.64
CA SER A 115 -8.47 -1.58 28.47
C SER A 115 -9.20 -2.77 27.87
N ALA A 116 -10.49 -2.94 28.15
CA ALA A 116 -11.29 -3.98 27.53
C ALA A 116 -11.32 -3.73 26.02
N LEU A 117 -10.72 -4.65 25.25
CA LEU A 117 -10.78 -4.63 23.80
C LEU A 117 -12.25 -4.61 23.35
N PRO A 118 -12.64 -3.75 22.39
CA PRO A 118 -13.94 -3.80 21.77
C PRO A 118 -14.26 -5.20 21.21
N ALA A 119 -15.56 -5.46 21.00
CA ALA A 119 -15.97 -6.66 20.27
C ALA A 119 -15.46 -6.62 18.83
N ASP A 120 -15.23 -7.79 18.23
CA ASP A 120 -14.75 -7.95 16.86
C ASP A 120 -15.58 -7.15 15.83
N GLU A 121 -16.91 -7.15 16.02
CA GLU A 121 -17.86 -6.42 15.18
C GLU A 121 -17.57 -4.91 15.12
N TRP A 122 -17.16 -4.31 16.24
CA TRP A 122 -16.79 -2.89 16.28
C TRP A 122 -15.59 -2.59 15.38
N PHE A 123 -14.60 -3.49 15.32
CA PHE A 123 -13.42 -3.32 14.45
C PHE A 123 -13.81 -3.44 12.98
N VAL A 124 -14.68 -4.40 12.64
CA VAL A 124 -15.21 -4.57 11.28
C VAL A 124 -15.98 -3.34 10.81
N GLU A 125 -16.90 -2.82 11.64
CA GLU A 125 -17.69 -1.63 11.31
C GLU A 125 -16.82 -0.38 11.17
N THR A 126 -15.86 -0.20 12.08
CA THR A 126 -14.92 0.93 12.04
C THR A 126 -14.04 0.88 10.79
N ALA A 127 -13.55 -0.31 10.42
CA ALA A 127 -12.80 -0.53 9.19
C ALA A 127 -13.63 -0.19 7.94
N LYS A 128 -14.87 -0.68 7.85
CA LYS A 128 -15.79 -0.36 6.73
C LYS A 128 -16.07 1.13 6.64
N SER A 129 -16.28 1.80 7.77
CA SER A 129 -16.48 3.26 7.83
C SER A 129 -15.26 4.02 7.32
N ALA A 130 -14.04 3.60 7.72
CA ALA A 130 -12.81 4.19 7.23
C ALA A 130 -12.63 4.01 5.72
N ILE A 131 -12.95 2.83 5.18
CA ILE A 131 -12.90 2.55 3.73
C ILE A 131 -13.89 3.45 2.97
N ASN A 132 -15.13 3.56 3.44
CA ASN A 132 -16.12 4.43 2.80
C ASN A 132 -15.62 5.88 2.76
N LYS A 133 -15.08 6.41 3.86
CA LYS A 133 -14.52 7.76 3.91
C LYS A 133 -13.34 7.94 2.95
N LEU A 134 -12.45 6.95 2.88
CA LEU A 134 -11.29 6.99 2.00
C LEU A 134 -11.71 7.05 0.53
N LEU A 135 -12.71 6.27 0.14
CA LEU A 135 -13.18 6.20 -1.24
C LEU A 135 -14.01 7.42 -1.65
N LEU A 136 -14.83 7.95 -0.74
CA LEU A 136 -15.53 9.21 -0.98
C LEU A 136 -14.55 10.39 -1.11
N GLY A 137 -13.49 10.41 -0.28
CA GLY A 137 -12.46 11.45 -0.34
C GLY A 137 -11.53 11.36 -1.56
N ALA A 138 -11.35 10.18 -2.15
CA ALA A 138 -10.57 10.02 -3.38
C ALA A 138 -11.29 10.56 -4.64
N SER A 139 -12.62 10.71 -4.60
CA SER A 139 -13.42 11.21 -5.72
C SER A 139 -13.56 12.74 -5.76
N GLY A 140 -13.07 13.44 -4.74
CA GLY A 140 -13.24 14.89 -4.56
C GLY A 140 -11.93 15.68 -4.60
N SER A 141 -10.92 15.24 -5.36
CA SER A 141 -9.77 16.10 -5.65
C SER A 141 -10.20 17.15 -6.67
N GLU A 142 -10.87 18.18 -6.15
CA GLU A 142 -11.14 19.44 -6.83
C GLU A 142 -9.84 19.95 -7.41
N THR A 143 -9.89 20.19 -8.72
CA THR A 143 -8.98 21.08 -9.40
C THR A 143 -9.09 22.41 -8.65
N SER A 144 -8.08 22.80 -7.88
CA SER A 144 -8.07 24.16 -7.36
C SER A 144 -8.06 25.09 -8.56
N ASP A 145 -9.20 25.74 -8.77
CA ASP A 145 -9.38 26.76 -9.79
C ASP A 145 -8.22 27.74 -9.69
N ILE A 146 -7.55 27.93 -10.83
CA ILE A 146 -6.56 28.98 -11.00
C ILE A 146 -7.35 30.28 -10.86
N ASP A 147 -7.08 31.05 -9.80
CA ASP A 147 -7.53 32.43 -9.65
C ASP A 147 -6.90 33.27 -10.78
N GLU A 148 -7.53 33.23 -11.95
CA GLU A 148 -7.28 34.10 -13.10
C GLU A 148 -8.16 35.34 -12.95
N ASP A 149 -7.85 36.20 -11.96
CA ASP A 149 -8.46 37.54 -11.88
C ASP A 149 -7.54 38.55 -11.20
N HIS A 150 -6.53 39.00 -11.94
CA HIS A 150 -6.01 40.36 -11.77
C HIS A 150 -5.80 41.04 -13.12
N ILE A 151 -6.84 41.76 -13.51
CA ILE A 151 -6.84 42.78 -14.56
C ILE A 151 -6.01 43.98 -14.07
N ILE A 152 -4.87 44.26 -14.72
CA ILE A 152 -4.42 45.63 -14.95
C ILE A 152 -3.99 45.73 -16.42
N VAL A 153 -4.82 46.43 -17.18
CA VAL A 153 -4.57 46.83 -18.56
C VAL A 153 -3.43 47.85 -18.56
N HIS A 154 -2.34 47.56 -19.28
CA HIS A 154 -1.44 48.60 -19.76
C HIS A 154 -0.96 48.30 -21.17
N ASP A 155 -0.99 49.36 -21.95
CA ASP A 155 -0.99 49.50 -23.40
C ASP A 155 0.38 49.32 -24.08
N GLU A 156 0.33 49.04 -25.38
CA GLU A 156 1.38 49.15 -26.43
C GLU A 156 2.59 48.17 -26.33
N VAL A 157 2.99 47.35 -27.33
CA VAL A 157 3.27 47.60 -28.76
C VAL A 157 3.52 46.27 -29.54
N VAL A 158 3.05 46.25 -30.80
CA VAL A 158 3.46 45.52 -32.03
C VAL A 158 4.62 44.49 -31.99
N SER A 159 4.40 43.28 -32.54
CA SER A 159 5.21 42.70 -33.63
C SER A 159 4.69 41.32 -34.08
N ASP A 160 4.31 41.22 -35.37
CA ASP A 160 4.06 39.98 -36.10
C ASP A 160 5.31 39.08 -36.14
N SER A 161 5.12 37.75 -36.07
CA SER A 161 5.97 36.79 -36.79
C SER A 161 5.33 35.39 -36.84
N ASP A 162 4.70 35.08 -37.96
CA ASP A 162 4.45 33.71 -38.42
C ASP A 162 5.78 33.00 -38.70
N THR A 163 6.08 31.86 -38.08
CA THR A 163 7.06 30.91 -38.65
C THR A 163 6.83 29.46 -38.18
N VAL A 164 6.24 28.70 -39.11
CA VAL A 164 6.31 27.27 -39.47
C VAL A 164 7.12 26.22 -38.65
N SER A 165 6.58 25.00 -38.74
CA SER A 165 7.25 23.68 -38.95
C SER A 165 7.42 22.70 -37.78
N SER A 166 6.53 21.70 -37.78
CA SER A 166 6.80 20.28 -38.04
C SER A 166 7.92 19.53 -37.28
N LEU A 167 7.46 18.50 -36.56
CA LEU A 167 7.87 17.09 -36.68
C LEU A 167 9.33 16.72 -36.36
N SER A 168 9.52 16.09 -35.20
CA SER A 168 10.45 14.96 -35.08
C SER A 168 9.83 13.87 -34.20
N THR A 169 9.31 12.85 -34.87
CA THR A 169 9.09 11.52 -34.32
C THR A 169 10.38 11.00 -33.70
N MET A 170 10.40 10.79 -32.39
CA MET A 170 11.32 9.86 -31.75
C MET A 170 10.46 8.82 -31.05
N ASP A 171 10.08 7.82 -31.84
CA ASP A 171 9.61 6.55 -31.31
C ASP A 171 10.86 5.80 -30.80
N SER A 172 10.98 5.70 -29.50
CA SER A 172 11.95 4.80 -28.86
C SER A 172 11.25 4.18 -27.66
N THR A 173 10.36 3.25 -27.97
CA THR A 173 9.86 2.29 -27.00
C THR A 173 10.96 1.28 -26.70
N GLU A 174 11.85 1.64 -25.79
CA GLU A 174 12.72 0.70 -25.09
C GLU A 174 11.84 -0.15 -24.18
N SER A 175 11.23 -1.16 -24.79
CA SER A 175 10.36 -2.13 -24.14
C SER A 175 11.14 -2.90 -23.09
N PHE A 176 10.64 -2.88 -21.85
CA PHE A 176 11.14 -3.63 -20.68
C PHE A 176 11.26 -5.16 -20.88
N ALA A 177 10.90 -5.68 -22.05
CA ALA A 177 10.84 -7.10 -22.36
C ALA A 177 12.14 -7.71 -22.90
N SER A 178 13.22 -6.95 -23.12
CA SER A 178 14.46 -7.46 -23.73
C SER A 178 15.51 -7.98 -22.73
N ALA A 179 15.15 -8.28 -21.49
CA ALA A 179 16.04 -8.99 -20.57
C ALA A 179 16.08 -10.50 -20.92
N SER A 180 16.93 -10.89 -21.87
CA SER A 180 17.29 -12.30 -22.06
C SER A 180 18.28 -12.72 -20.98
N MET A 181 17.91 -13.67 -20.12
CA MET A 181 18.90 -14.37 -19.29
C MET A 181 19.74 -15.25 -20.23
N ALA A 182 21.00 -14.91 -20.40
CA ALA A 182 21.97 -15.83 -20.95
C ALA A 182 22.08 -17.03 -20.00
N GLU A 183 21.87 -18.23 -20.54
CA GLU A 183 22.12 -19.50 -19.86
C GLU A 183 23.55 -19.53 -19.35
N LEU A 184 23.72 -19.53 -18.04
CA LEU A 184 25.00 -19.88 -17.44
C LEU A 184 25.06 -21.40 -17.36
N ASP A 185 26.01 -21.96 -18.14
CA ASP A 185 26.36 -23.37 -18.18
C ASP A 185 26.45 -23.98 -16.78
N SER A 186 25.84 -25.15 -16.62
CA SER A 186 25.97 -25.97 -15.42
C SER A 186 27.38 -26.58 -15.38
N PRO A 187 28.17 -26.41 -14.31
CA PRO A 187 29.40 -27.17 -14.17
C PRO A 187 29.05 -28.63 -13.89
N SER A 188 29.41 -29.47 -14.85
CA SER A 188 29.36 -30.91 -14.85
C SER A 188 30.17 -31.53 -13.71
N ASN A 189 29.61 -32.61 -13.16
CA ASN A 189 30.22 -33.62 -12.29
C ASN A 189 31.76 -33.60 -12.21
N LEU A 190 32.28 -33.32 -11.01
CA LEU A 190 33.59 -33.78 -10.60
C LEU A 190 33.42 -34.84 -9.52
N SER A 191 33.84 -36.03 -9.92
CA SER A 191 33.74 -37.32 -9.25
C SER A 191 34.36 -37.32 -7.86
N ASP A 192 33.71 -38.03 -6.95
CA ASP A 192 34.28 -38.57 -5.72
C ASP A 192 35.30 -39.66 -6.07
N PRO A 193 36.48 -39.68 -5.40
CA PRO A 193 37.10 -40.97 -5.11
C PRO A 193 37.42 -41.11 -3.62
N ASP A 194 37.03 -42.27 -3.11
CA ASP A 194 37.26 -42.80 -1.78
C ASP A 194 38.69 -42.57 -1.24
N ASN A 195 38.79 -42.19 0.04
CA ASN A 195 39.63 -42.87 1.06
C ASN A 195 39.34 -42.40 2.48
#